data_AF-A0A836Q4X9-F1
#
_entry.id   AF-A0A836Q4X9-F1
#
_cell.length_a   1.000
_cell.length_b   1.000
_cell.length_c   1.000
_cell.angle_alpha   90.00
_cell.angle_beta   90.00
_cell.angle_gamma   90.00
#
_symmetry.space_group_name_H-M   'P 1'
#
loop_
_entity.id
_entity.type
_entity.pdbx_description
1 polymer ?
#
loop_
_entity_poly.entity_id
_entity_poly.type
_entity_poly.pdbx_seq_one_letter_code
_entity_poly.pdbx_strand_id
1 'polypeptide(L)'
;MKPISIVLSLLLLWLLTWPVSPSLAADGIYEPLGFAPRARTKSDYAIRITQGGTILTPSIFLSAVDNNYPRLDAADSRRRVASARRMEVQGVFDPMIRTLDGYAWMQNTSKFDTLKRVIYNQPSIEVPTRSGISLLGTYRFNPRTSQSPYIETGFIGEFGGGLAVPLLRGFIVNERETNEKLAKIGEPVATQNFSLNRLDILLRASIAYWNWVGAQRKMQVARRLVQLSEFLVSAADKRSSAGDLPRIQVTEAEEDFQRRTADRIATELEFKKATYELAVFLFDSNGRPAPFLDEMNVPQLWPTPQEFTAAEIDASVRKAVDRRPELKRIALERQQAKLQLKLARNDLLPQADALATYGYDGGISGVGNVFRTQVTFSSPLYLRNARGRIKASQFNIDALNAEEISERQRLVAEVMSAAATLNMSHQKYLAVTKQVEKSEAVYMGEKKRFTFGDSTVFLVTQRERQLFDAKIKLIDAQVEYLQASARMQALTCTY
;
A
#
# COMPACT_ATOMS: atom_id res chain seq x y z
N MET A 1 -46.11 17.53 38.41
CA MET A 1 -45.78 17.71 36.98
C MET A 1 -45.31 19.15 36.68
N LYS A 2 -44.33 19.70 37.42
CA LYS A 2 -43.71 21.00 37.14
C LYS A 2 -42.17 21.01 36.93
N PRO A 3 -41.39 19.92 37.11
CA PRO A 3 -39.95 19.98 36.84
C PRO A 3 -39.55 19.62 35.39
N ILE A 4 -40.43 18.98 34.60
CA ILE A 4 -40.09 18.51 33.24
C ILE A 4 -40.17 19.63 32.18
N SER A 5 -41.07 20.60 32.35
CA SER A 5 -41.16 21.74 31.41
C SER A 5 -39.93 22.63 31.52
N ILE A 6 -39.36 22.81 32.72
CA ILE A 6 -38.19 23.66 32.96
C ILE A 6 -36.93 23.02 32.32
N VAL A 7 -36.79 21.70 32.37
CA VAL A 7 -35.68 20.98 31.73
C VAL A 7 -35.77 21.04 30.20
N LEU A 8 -36.99 20.89 29.63
CA LEU A 8 -37.19 21.01 28.18
C LEU A 8 -37.01 22.44 27.66
N SER A 9 -37.46 23.45 28.42
CA SER A 9 -37.29 24.86 28.09
C SER A 9 -35.83 25.30 28.18
N LEU A 10 -35.07 24.80 29.17
CA LEU A 10 -33.63 25.06 29.29
C LEU A 10 -32.83 24.38 28.16
N LEU A 11 -33.21 23.18 27.72
CA LEU A 11 -32.60 22.49 26.56
C LEU A 11 -32.90 23.21 25.23
N LEU A 12 -34.12 23.73 25.06
CA LEU A 12 -34.48 24.53 23.88
C LEU A 12 -33.77 25.89 23.86
N LEU A 13 -33.64 26.56 25.01
CA LEU A 13 -32.89 27.83 25.10
C LEU A 13 -31.40 27.62 24.81
N TRP A 14 -30.82 26.51 25.28
CA TRP A 14 -29.42 26.16 25.03
C TRP A 14 -29.13 25.86 23.55
N LEU A 15 -30.09 25.26 22.83
CA LEU A 15 -30.02 25.02 21.38
C LEU A 15 -30.19 26.31 20.54
N LEU A 16 -30.93 27.31 21.05
CA LEU A 16 -31.23 28.56 20.34
C LEU A 16 -30.18 29.67 20.56
N THR A 17 -29.39 29.62 21.64
CA THR A 17 -28.37 30.64 21.94
C THR A 17 -26.95 30.21 21.59
N TRP A 18 -26.75 29.11 20.86
CA TRP A 18 -25.41 28.73 20.42
C TRP A 18 -24.93 29.74 19.36
N PRO A 19 -23.87 30.53 19.62
CA PRO A 19 -23.34 31.43 18.60
C PRO A 19 -22.81 30.61 17.43
N VAL A 20 -23.39 30.79 16.25
CA VAL A 20 -22.79 30.39 14.98
C VAL A 20 -21.66 31.37 14.69
N SER A 21 -20.55 31.23 15.42
CA SER A 21 -19.27 31.82 15.05
C SER A 21 -18.52 30.82 14.17
N PRO A 22 -18.11 31.19 12.94
CA PRO A 22 -17.31 30.32 12.08
C PRO A 22 -15.85 30.34 12.55
N SER A 23 -15.57 29.82 13.75
CA SER A 23 -14.20 29.58 14.23
C SER A 23 -14.20 28.62 15.42
N LEU A 24 -14.17 27.31 15.14
CA LEU A 24 -13.75 26.25 16.06
C LEU A 24 -13.32 25.08 15.16
N ALA A 25 -12.03 24.95 14.87
CA ALA A 25 -11.08 24.25 15.75
C ALA A 25 -11.69 22.93 16.23
N ALA A 26 -11.23 21.87 15.56
CA ALA A 26 -11.53 20.49 15.83
C ALA A 26 -11.23 20.15 17.28
N ASP A 27 -12.26 19.87 18.07
CA ASP A 27 -12.16 19.07 19.29
C ASP A 27 -13.55 18.47 19.60
N GLY A 28 -13.68 17.15 19.46
CA GLY A 28 -14.62 16.38 20.29
C GLY A 28 -15.59 15.37 19.65
N ILE A 29 -15.94 15.44 18.35
CA ILE A 29 -16.93 14.49 17.77
C ILE A 29 -16.36 13.61 16.64
N TYR A 30 -15.25 14.03 16.06
CA TYR A 30 -14.47 13.23 15.12
C TYR A 30 -13.06 13.12 15.69
N GLU A 31 -12.57 11.89 15.92
CA GLU A 31 -11.12 11.68 16.01
C GLU A 31 -10.52 12.39 14.78
N PRO A 32 -9.56 13.33 14.93
CA PRO A 32 -8.90 13.92 13.79
C PRO A 32 -8.41 12.76 12.94
N LEU A 33 -8.80 12.75 11.66
CA LEU A 33 -8.37 11.72 10.72
C LEU A 33 -6.84 11.64 10.84
N GLY A 34 -6.37 10.56 11.47
CA GLY A 34 -4.99 10.39 11.90
C GLY A 34 -4.09 10.19 10.70
N PHE A 35 -3.90 11.26 9.93
CA PHE A 35 -2.96 11.30 8.84
C PHE A 35 -1.68 11.89 9.39
N ALA A 36 -0.68 11.04 9.56
CA ALA A 36 0.62 11.47 9.08
C ALA A 36 0.52 11.37 7.55
N PRO A 37 0.37 12.49 6.80
CA PRO A 37 0.76 12.46 5.40
C PRO A 37 2.17 11.87 5.36
N ARG A 38 2.48 11.05 4.34
CA ARG A 38 3.89 10.79 4.01
C ARG A 38 4.55 12.16 3.99
N ALA A 39 5.50 12.44 4.88
CA ALA A 39 6.15 13.74 4.98
C ALA A 39 6.75 14.02 3.60
N ARG A 40 6.03 14.79 2.80
CA ARG A 40 6.42 15.16 1.44
C ARG A 40 7.43 16.28 1.60
N THR A 41 8.63 15.95 2.06
CA THR A 41 9.78 16.72 1.60
C THR A 41 9.97 16.34 0.15
N LYS A 42 9.19 16.99 -0.74
CA LYS A 42 9.43 17.03 -2.18
C LYS A 42 10.72 17.80 -2.41
N SER A 43 11.82 17.23 -1.98
CA SER A 43 13.14 17.75 -2.26
C SER A 43 13.50 17.39 -3.69
N ASP A 44 13.95 18.38 -4.45
CA ASP A 44 14.48 18.24 -5.82
C ASP A 44 15.80 17.44 -5.88
N TYR A 45 16.00 16.44 -5.01
CA TYR A 45 17.23 15.63 -4.99
C TYR A 45 17.47 14.97 -6.34
N ALA A 46 16.44 14.45 -7.01
CA ALA A 46 16.57 13.83 -8.33
C ALA A 46 17.17 14.77 -9.38
N ILE A 47 16.72 16.03 -9.44
CA ILE A 47 17.22 17.04 -10.38
C ILE A 47 18.68 17.40 -10.06
N ARG A 48 19.01 17.54 -8.77
CA ARG A 48 20.38 17.85 -8.32
C ARG A 48 21.37 16.70 -8.57
N ILE A 49 20.92 15.45 -8.51
CA ILE A 49 21.75 14.26 -8.81
C ILE A 49 22.19 14.28 -10.28
N THR A 50 21.29 14.69 -11.18
CA THR A 50 21.54 14.70 -12.64
C THR A 50 22.36 15.89 -13.14
N GLN A 51 22.48 17.00 -12.38
CA GLN A 51 23.08 18.25 -12.88
C GLN A 51 24.48 18.62 -12.32
N GLY A 52 25.23 17.69 -11.71
CA GLY A 52 26.50 18.07 -11.07
C GLY A 52 27.54 16.99 -10.78
N GLY A 53 27.50 15.83 -11.44
CA GLY A 53 28.47 14.75 -11.17
C GLY A 53 28.37 14.17 -9.76
N THR A 54 27.24 14.34 -9.08
CA THR A 54 27.01 13.83 -7.74
C THR A 54 26.91 12.29 -7.78
N ILE A 55 27.68 11.62 -6.94
CA ILE A 55 27.63 10.16 -6.80
C ILE A 55 26.26 9.76 -6.23
N LEU A 56 25.56 8.88 -6.92
CA LEU A 56 24.24 8.40 -6.51
C LEU A 56 24.40 7.21 -5.57
N THR A 57 24.43 7.46 -4.26
CA THR A 57 24.49 6.40 -3.24
C THR A 57 23.17 5.62 -3.14
N PRO A 58 23.16 4.38 -2.61
CA PRO A 58 21.94 3.58 -2.52
C PRO A 58 20.85 4.26 -1.67
N SER A 59 21.24 4.92 -0.57
CA SER A 59 20.29 5.62 0.32
C SER A 59 19.64 6.82 -0.35
N ILE A 60 20.41 7.62 -1.10
CA ILE A 60 19.89 8.75 -1.88
C ILE A 60 18.94 8.24 -2.96
N PHE A 61 19.36 7.20 -3.69
CA PHE A 61 18.54 6.58 -4.73
C PHE A 61 17.21 6.07 -4.19
N LEU A 62 17.23 5.22 -3.16
CA LEU A 62 16.01 4.64 -2.58
C LEU A 62 15.10 5.70 -1.96
N SER A 63 15.66 6.75 -1.36
CA SER A 63 14.87 7.88 -0.86
C SER A 63 14.19 8.64 -2.00
N ALA A 64 14.85 8.82 -3.14
CA ALA A 64 14.27 9.44 -4.31
C ALA A 64 13.14 8.58 -4.92
N VAL A 65 13.37 7.27 -5.06
CA VAL A 65 12.34 6.32 -5.52
C VAL A 65 11.14 6.35 -4.58
N ASP A 66 11.37 6.25 -3.29
CA ASP A 66 10.29 6.20 -2.32
C ASP A 66 9.44 7.47 -2.39
N ASN A 67 10.06 8.66 -2.46
CA ASN A 67 9.35 9.93 -2.43
C ASN A 67 8.71 10.37 -3.76
N ASN A 68 9.27 9.99 -4.90
CA ASN A 68 8.89 10.56 -6.20
C ASN A 68 8.34 9.52 -7.19
N TYR A 69 8.41 8.21 -6.92
CA TYR A 69 7.99 7.21 -7.90
C TYR A 69 6.46 7.19 -8.09
N PRO A 70 5.92 7.46 -9.31
CA PRO A 70 4.48 7.63 -9.51
C PRO A 70 3.63 6.42 -9.12
N ARG A 71 4.17 5.20 -9.19
CA ARG A 71 3.42 4.00 -8.74
C ARG A 71 3.21 3.98 -7.21
N LEU A 72 4.13 4.55 -6.43
CA LEU A 72 3.95 4.71 -4.98
C LEU A 72 2.92 5.80 -4.67
N ASP A 73 2.88 6.90 -5.43
CA ASP A 73 1.82 7.89 -5.30
C ASP A 73 0.43 7.31 -5.63
N ALA A 74 0.34 6.47 -6.66
CA ALA A 74 -0.88 5.74 -6.99
C ALA A 74 -1.27 4.76 -5.87
N ALA A 75 -0.31 4.04 -5.28
CA ALA A 75 -0.55 3.16 -4.15
C ALA A 75 -1.01 3.92 -2.89
N ASP A 76 -0.42 5.09 -2.61
CA ASP A 76 -0.82 5.95 -1.50
C ASP A 76 -2.24 6.52 -1.72
N SER A 77 -2.57 6.90 -2.96
CA SER A 77 -3.92 7.35 -3.30
C SER A 77 -4.95 6.24 -3.06
N ARG A 78 -4.67 4.99 -3.47
CA ARG A 78 -5.52 3.84 -3.15
C ARG A 78 -5.64 3.59 -1.65
N ARG A 79 -4.58 3.81 -0.87
CA ARG A 79 -4.63 3.76 0.60
C ARG A 79 -5.61 4.81 1.15
N ARG A 80 -5.57 6.04 0.64
CA ARG A 80 -6.48 7.14 1.05
C ARG A 80 -7.94 6.89 0.66
N VAL A 81 -8.21 6.15 -0.42
CA VAL A 81 -9.58 5.73 -0.76
C VAL A 81 -10.23 4.97 0.41
N ALA A 82 -9.49 4.19 1.20
CA ALA A 82 -10.04 3.50 2.36
C ALA A 82 -10.57 4.47 3.43
N SER A 83 -9.88 5.60 3.67
CA SER A 83 -10.37 6.63 4.59
C SER A 83 -11.58 7.38 4.06
N ALA A 84 -11.63 7.68 2.76
CA ALA A 84 -12.81 8.25 2.13
C ALA A 84 -14.00 7.27 2.20
N ARG A 85 -13.74 5.97 2.05
CA ARG A 85 -14.76 4.92 2.21
C ARG A 85 -15.29 4.84 3.64
N ARG A 86 -14.44 5.04 4.65
CA ARG A 86 -14.91 5.15 6.05
C ARG A 86 -15.85 6.33 6.22
N MET A 87 -15.50 7.51 5.70
CA MET A 87 -16.37 8.69 5.73
C MET A 87 -17.70 8.43 5.00
N GLU A 88 -17.65 7.80 3.82
CA GLU A 88 -18.86 7.42 3.06
C GLU A 88 -19.78 6.52 3.89
N VAL A 89 -19.24 5.50 4.56
CA VAL A 89 -20.01 4.59 5.40
C VAL A 89 -20.55 5.30 6.65
N GLN A 90 -19.83 6.29 7.19
CA GLN A 90 -20.30 7.10 8.31
C GLN A 90 -21.51 7.97 7.95
N GLY A 91 -21.69 8.33 6.68
CA GLY A 91 -22.85 9.11 6.22
C GLY A 91 -24.20 8.43 6.44
N VAL A 92 -24.22 7.11 6.70
CA VAL A 92 -25.44 6.40 7.12
C VAL A 92 -25.95 6.86 8.51
N PHE A 93 -25.10 7.56 9.28
CA PHE A 93 -25.46 8.17 10.57
C PHE A 93 -25.88 9.64 10.45
N ASP A 94 -25.83 10.22 9.25
CA ASP A 94 -26.21 11.63 9.06
C ASP A 94 -27.73 11.81 9.23
N PRO A 95 -28.17 12.95 9.81
CA PRO A 95 -29.58 13.30 9.84
C PRO A 95 -30.20 13.30 8.44
N MET A 96 -31.27 12.53 8.25
CA MET A 96 -31.98 12.45 6.99
C MET A 96 -33.32 13.17 7.08
N ILE A 97 -33.53 14.14 6.20
CA ILE A 97 -34.85 14.74 5.99
C ILE A 97 -35.61 13.86 4.99
N ARG A 98 -36.81 13.41 5.36
CA ARG A 98 -37.72 12.66 4.49
C ARG A 98 -39.06 13.37 4.44
N THR A 99 -39.55 13.64 3.24
CA THR A 99 -40.90 14.17 3.07
C THR A 99 -41.77 13.10 2.43
N LEU A 100 -42.96 12.94 3.00
CA LEU A 100 -44.00 12.09 2.44
C LEU A 100 -45.18 13.00 2.11
N ASP A 101 -45.24 13.40 0.85
CA ASP A 101 -46.22 14.35 0.35
C ASP A 101 -47.07 13.69 -0.71
N GLY A 102 -48.38 13.87 -0.62
CA GLY A 102 -49.28 13.18 -1.50
C GLY A 102 -50.64 13.83 -1.60
N TYR A 103 -51.27 13.52 -2.72
CA TYR A 103 -52.58 14.00 -3.10
C TYR A 103 -53.39 12.80 -3.58
N ALA A 104 -54.60 12.64 -3.05
CA ALA A 104 -55.50 11.57 -3.44
C ALA A 104 -56.95 12.06 -3.52
N TRP A 105 -57.73 11.41 -4.37
CA TRP A 105 -59.19 11.47 -4.32
C TRP A 105 -59.70 10.15 -3.75
N MET A 106 -60.50 10.21 -2.69
CA MET A 106 -61.02 9.04 -2.01
C MET A 106 -62.54 9.10 -1.90
N GLN A 107 -63.18 7.96 -2.10
CA GLN A 107 -64.62 7.80 -2.00
C GLN A 107 -65.11 8.11 -0.59
N ASN A 108 -65.96 9.12 -0.43
CA ASN A 108 -66.50 9.54 0.86
C ASN A 108 -67.21 8.41 1.60
N THR A 109 -66.63 8.04 2.76
CA THR A 109 -67.13 7.00 3.67
C THR A 109 -68.50 7.35 4.27
N SER A 110 -68.88 8.63 4.29
CA SER A 110 -70.19 9.10 4.79
C SER A 110 -71.20 9.40 3.68
N LYS A 111 -70.78 9.51 2.42
CA LYS A 111 -71.66 9.77 1.26
C LYS A 111 -71.16 9.01 0.03
N PHE A 112 -71.80 7.88 -0.26
CA PHE A 112 -71.50 7.06 -1.43
C PHE A 112 -71.58 7.90 -2.73
N ASP A 113 -70.72 7.59 -3.70
CA ASP A 113 -70.52 8.30 -4.98
C ASP A 113 -70.00 9.77 -4.91
N THR A 114 -69.63 10.28 -3.73
CA THR A 114 -68.90 11.56 -3.65
C THR A 114 -67.39 11.37 -3.45
N LEU A 115 -66.56 11.96 -4.32
CA LEU A 115 -65.12 11.99 -4.15
C LEU A 115 -64.69 13.11 -3.20
N LYS A 116 -63.75 12.81 -2.32
CA LYS A 116 -63.17 13.76 -1.38
C LYS A 116 -61.67 13.86 -1.61
N ARG A 117 -61.19 15.09 -1.61
CA ARG A 117 -59.77 15.39 -1.76
C ARG A 117 -59.02 15.20 -0.44
N VAL A 118 -57.97 14.40 -0.45
CA VAL A 118 -57.03 14.19 0.64
C VAL A 118 -55.67 14.77 0.23
N ILE A 119 -55.10 15.59 1.12
CA ILE A 119 -53.75 16.13 0.96
C ILE A 119 -53.02 15.79 2.24
N TYR A 120 -51.90 15.07 2.16
CA TYR A 120 -51.05 14.82 3.32
C TYR A 120 -49.64 15.29 3.00
N ASN A 121 -49.06 16.05 3.92
CA ASN A 121 -47.66 16.45 3.89
C ASN A 121 -47.03 16.02 5.20
N GLN A 122 -45.97 15.24 5.14
CA GLN A 122 -45.31 14.71 6.33
C GLN A 122 -43.79 14.79 6.20
N PRO A 123 -43.20 16.00 6.30
CA PRO A 123 -41.77 16.13 6.47
C PRO A 123 -41.35 15.57 7.84
N SER A 124 -40.23 14.87 7.84
CA SER A 124 -39.65 14.22 9.02
C SER A 124 -38.14 14.30 8.95
N ILE A 125 -37.50 14.27 10.10
CA ILE A 125 -36.06 14.19 10.28
C ILE A 125 -35.78 12.94 11.09
N GLU A 126 -34.95 12.04 10.56
CA GLU A 126 -34.46 10.86 11.26
C GLU A 126 -32.96 11.03 11.55
N VAL A 127 -32.57 10.86 12.82
CA VAL A 127 -31.16 10.84 13.23
C VAL A 127 -30.83 9.45 13.78
N PRO A 128 -30.23 8.58 12.95
CA PRO A 128 -29.89 7.24 13.38
C PRO A 128 -28.62 7.22 14.25
N THR A 129 -28.61 6.38 15.27
CA THR A 129 -27.45 6.21 16.16
C THR A 129 -26.75 4.86 15.96
N ARG A 130 -25.51 4.75 16.41
CA ARG A 130 -24.72 3.50 16.38
C ARG A 130 -25.36 2.35 17.17
N SER A 131 -26.15 2.67 18.19
CA SER A 131 -26.89 1.67 18.97
C SER A 131 -28.03 0.99 18.19
N GLY A 132 -28.40 1.53 17.03
CA GLY A 132 -29.59 1.12 16.28
C GLY A 132 -30.84 1.94 16.63
N ILE A 133 -30.81 2.73 17.71
CA ILE A 133 -31.89 3.68 18.04
C ILE A 133 -31.88 4.84 17.03
N SER A 134 -33.03 5.20 16.47
CA SER A 134 -33.22 6.41 15.67
C SER A 134 -34.03 7.45 16.44
N LEU A 135 -33.56 8.70 16.44
CA LEU A 135 -34.32 9.85 16.90
C LEU A 135 -35.19 10.38 15.75
N LEU A 136 -36.42 10.76 16.04
CA LEU A 136 -37.39 11.21 15.03
C LEU A 136 -37.89 12.61 15.39
N GLY A 137 -37.92 13.50 14.41
CA GLY A 137 -38.72 14.71 14.41
C GLY A 137 -39.74 14.60 13.28
N THR A 138 -41.01 14.89 13.53
CA THR A 138 -42.08 14.73 12.54
C THR A 138 -42.97 15.95 12.53
N TYR A 139 -43.34 16.42 11.35
CA TYR A 139 -44.43 17.34 11.15
C TYR A 139 -45.43 16.72 10.19
N ARG A 140 -46.72 16.84 10.48
CA ARG A 140 -47.81 16.29 9.69
C ARG A 140 -48.84 17.37 9.46
N PHE A 141 -49.24 17.57 8.21
CA PHE A 141 -50.22 18.55 7.82
C PHE A 141 -51.25 17.94 6.86
N ASN A 142 -52.50 17.86 7.32
CA ASN A 142 -53.65 17.37 6.60
C ASN A 142 -54.91 18.18 7.01
N PRO A 143 -55.10 19.40 6.45
CA PRO A 143 -56.12 20.35 6.89
C PRO A 143 -57.53 20.10 6.32
N ARG A 144 -57.74 18.99 5.59
CA ARG A 144 -59.02 18.67 4.93
C ARG A 144 -59.72 17.55 5.67
N THR A 145 -61.05 17.55 5.58
CA THR A 145 -61.80 16.49 6.24
C THR A 145 -61.43 15.13 5.65
N SER A 146 -60.62 14.34 6.34
CA SER A 146 -59.87 13.22 5.80
C SER A 146 -60.62 11.92 6.05
N GLN A 147 -60.32 10.89 5.26
CA GLN A 147 -60.91 9.56 5.40
C GLN A 147 -59.87 8.59 5.94
N SER A 148 -60.34 7.56 6.65
CA SER A 148 -59.49 6.43 7.04
C SER A 148 -58.78 5.86 5.82
N PRO A 149 -57.45 5.65 5.86
CA PRO A 149 -56.59 5.63 7.06
C PRO A 149 -55.89 6.96 7.41
N TYR A 150 -56.10 8.05 6.67
CA TYR A 150 -55.42 9.33 6.91
C TYR A 150 -56.19 10.18 7.92
N ILE A 151 -55.57 10.50 9.06
CA ILE A 151 -56.18 11.30 10.13
C ILE A 151 -55.99 12.79 9.81
N GLU A 152 -57.00 13.61 10.06
CA GLU A 152 -56.91 15.08 9.95
C GLU A 152 -55.90 15.66 10.94
N THR A 153 -55.42 16.85 10.66
CA THR A 153 -54.68 17.68 11.61
C THR A 153 -55.39 19.01 11.75
N GLY A 154 -55.19 19.69 12.87
CA GLY A 154 -55.63 21.07 13.02
C GLY A 154 -54.94 22.00 12.03
N PHE A 155 -55.43 23.24 11.97
CA PHE A 155 -54.99 24.23 10.97
C PHE A 155 -53.47 24.55 11.00
N ILE A 156 -52.78 24.31 12.12
CA ILE A 156 -51.32 24.49 12.23
C ILE A 156 -50.53 23.18 12.13
N GLY A 157 -51.21 22.05 11.93
CA GLY A 157 -50.58 20.73 11.83
C GLY A 157 -50.19 20.10 13.16
N GLU A 158 -49.69 18.87 13.07
CA GLU A 158 -49.15 18.08 14.17
C GLU A 158 -47.63 18.05 14.07
N PHE A 159 -46.95 18.64 15.05
CA PHE A 159 -45.51 18.49 15.22
C PHE A 159 -45.23 17.53 16.38
N GLY A 160 -44.15 16.76 16.28
CA GLY A 160 -43.80 15.81 17.32
C GLY A 160 -42.38 15.30 17.19
N GLY A 161 -41.97 14.55 18.20
CA GLY A 161 -40.70 13.84 18.23
C GLY A 161 -40.89 12.43 18.75
N GLY A 162 -39.93 11.56 18.49
CA GLY A 162 -40.01 10.18 18.92
C GLY A 162 -38.72 9.41 18.83
N LEU A 163 -38.81 8.14 19.22
CA LEU A 163 -37.71 7.19 19.20
C LEU A 163 -38.19 5.93 18.47
N ALA A 164 -37.36 5.43 17.56
CA ALA A 164 -37.46 4.07 17.05
C ALA A 164 -36.32 3.24 17.63
N VAL A 165 -36.67 2.16 18.33
CA VAL A 165 -35.73 1.31 19.07
C VAL A 165 -35.86 -0.13 18.60
N PRO A 166 -34.83 -0.71 17.97
CA PRO A 166 -34.77 -2.16 17.81
C PRO A 166 -34.59 -2.79 19.19
N LEU A 167 -35.44 -3.74 19.55
CA LEU A 167 -35.44 -4.41 20.86
C LEU A 167 -34.61 -5.70 20.87
N LEU A 168 -34.51 -6.37 19.72
CA LEU A 168 -33.82 -7.65 19.55
C LEU A 168 -32.73 -7.50 18.46
N ARG A 169 -32.98 -8.01 17.23
CA ARG A 169 -32.07 -7.82 16.10
C ARG A 169 -31.87 -6.33 15.83
N GLY A 170 -30.62 -5.91 15.75
CA GLY A 170 -30.25 -4.53 15.42
C GLY A 170 -29.94 -3.64 16.64
N PHE A 171 -30.23 -4.12 17.86
CA PHE A 171 -29.84 -3.40 19.07
C PHE A 171 -28.35 -3.61 19.37
N ILE A 172 -27.58 -2.52 19.45
CA ILE A 172 -26.12 -2.46 19.65
C ILE A 172 -25.31 -3.07 18.50
N VAL A 173 -25.69 -4.25 18.01
CA VAL A 173 -25.13 -4.92 16.85
C VAL A 173 -26.10 -4.76 15.69
N ASN A 174 -25.74 -3.91 14.74
CA ASN A 174 -26.51 -3.69 13.51
C ASN A 174 -25.58 -3.54 12.32
N GLU A 175 -26.17 -3.56 11.14
CA GLU A 175 -25.44 -3.46 9.87
C GLU A 175 -24.72 -2.12 9.73
N ARG A 176 -25.36 -1.00 10.10
CA ARG A 176 -24.77 0.36 10.01
C ARG A 176 -23.48 0.45 10.83
N GLU A 177 -23.55 0.03 12.09
CA GLU A 177 -22.44 0.05 13.05
C GLU A 177 -21.33 -0.94 12.68
N THR A 178 -21.70 -2.14 12.23
CA THR A 178 -20.74 -3.14 11.79
C THR A 178 -19.99 -2.66 10.55
N ASN A 179 -20.69 -2.06 9.59
CA ASN A 179 -20.08 -1.52 8.37
C ASN A 179 -19.09 -0.38 8.69
N GLU A 180 -19.43 0.52 9.64
CA GLU A 180 -18.49 1.56 10.09
C GLU A 180 -17.22 0.93 10.69
N LYS A 181 -17.36 -0.08 11.56
CA LYS A 181 -16.20 -0.79 12.13
C LYS A 181 -15.38 -1.51 11.07
N LEU A 182 -16.02 -2.14 10.09
CA LEU A 182 -15.35 -2.79 8.97
C LEU A 182 -14.54 -1.79 8.15
N ALA A 183 -15.10 -0.60 7.88
CA ALA A 183 -14.41 0.47 7.19
C ALA A 183 -13.25 1.04 8.02
N LYS A 184 -13.41 1.17 9.34
CA LYS A 184 -12.32 1.56 10.27
C LYS A 184 -11.17 0.57 10.25
N ILE A 185 -11.43 -0.74 10.15
CA ILE A 185 -10.38 -1.76 9.97
C ILE A 185 -9.85 -1.80 8.52
N GLY A 186 -10.64 -1.37 7.55
CA GLY A 186 -10.23 -1.25 6.15
C GLY A 186 -9.06 -0.27 5.95
N GLU A 187 -8.96 0.78 6.77
CA GLU A 187 -7.85 1.74 6.74
C GLU A 187 -6.47 1.09 7.03
N PRO A 188 -6.27 0.37 8.16
CA PRO A 188 -5.01 -0.32 8.41
C PRO A 188 -4.75 -1.48 7.43
N VAL A 189 -5.78 -2.16 6.91
CA VAL A 189 -5.62 -3.16 5.82
C VAL A 189 -5.03 -2.49 4.58
N ALA A 190 -5.60 -1.37 4.13
CA ALA A 190 -5.09 -0.61 3.00
C ALA A 190 -3.66 -0.07 3.25
N THR A 191 -3.34 0.26 4.51
CA THR A 191 -1.98 0.65 4.91
C THR A 191 -0.99 -0.52 4.82
N GLN A 192 -1.38 -1.74 5.19
CA GLN A 192 -0.52 -2.91 5.00
C GLN A 192 -0.31 -3.20 3.51
N ASN A 193 -1.37 -3.13 2.69
CA ASN A 193 -1.28 -3.30 1.23
C ASN A 193 -0.34 -2.26 0.58
N PHE A 194 -0.41 -1.01 1.01
CA PHE A 194 0.55 0.02 0.58
C PHE A 194 1.99 -0.35 0.97
N SER A 195 2.20 -0.83 2.20
CA SER A 195 3.51 -1.24 2.70
C SER A 195 4.11 -2.40 1.89
N LEU A 196 3.28 -3.37 1.48
CA LEU A 196 3.70 -4.46 0.58
C LEU A 196 4.18 -3.94 -0.77
N ASN A 197 3.38 -3.09 -1.41
CA ASN A 197 3.73 -2.49 -2.69
C ASN A 197 5.00 -1.64 -2.58
N ARG A 198 5.18 -0.92 -1.47
CA ARG A 198 6.39 -0.15 -1.19
C ARG A 198 7.62 -1.06 -1.10
N LEU A 199 7.54 -2.15 -0.33
CA LEU A 199 8.66 -3.10 -0.19
C LEU A 199 9.04 -3.76 -1.52
N ASP A 200 8.06 -4.19 -2.33
CA ASP A 200 8.32 -4.78 -3.66
C ASP A 200 9.00 -3.77 -4.61
N ILE A 201 8.51 -2.53 -4.64
CA ILE A 201 9.10 -1.47 -5.48
C ILE A 201 10.53 -1.15 -5.05
N LEU A 202 10.78 -0.97 -3.75
CA LEU A 202 12.12 -0.66 -3.24
C LEU A 202 13.10 -1.81 -3.45
N LEU A 203 12.63 -3.06 -3.34
CA LEU A 203 13.45 -4.24 -3.65
C LEU A 203 13.84 -4.28 -5.12
N ARG A 204 12.88 -4.11 -6.04
CA ARG A 204 13.16 -4.09 -7.48
C ARG A 204 14.11 -2.95 -7.85
N ALA A 205 13.89 -1.77 -7.28
CA ALA A 205 14.77 -0.62 -7.46
C ALA A 205 16.19 -0.92 -6.94
N SER A 206 16.32 -1.52 -5.76
CA SER A 206 17.63 -1.91 -5.19
C SER A 206 18.38 -2.91 -6.07
N ILE A 207 17.67 -3.89 -6.64
CA ILE A 207 18.27 -4.88 -7.56
C ILE A 207 18.75 -4.20 -8.85
N ALA A 208 17.91 -3.35 -9.46
CA ALA A 208 18.28 -2.58 -10.65
C ALA A 208 19.49 -1.68 -10.39
N TYR A 209 19.55 -1.06 -9.21
CA TYR A 209 20.67 -0.24 -8.78
C TYR A 209 21.99 -1.04 -8.74
N TRP A 210 22.02 -2.20 -8.09
CA TRP A 210 23.24 -3.00 -8.02
C TRP A 210 23.66 -3.63 -9.35
N ASN A 211 22.69 -3.93 -10.23
CA ASN A 211 22.98 -4.32 -11.62
C ASN A 211 23.68 -3.18 -12.38
N TRP A 212 23.21 -1.95 -12.24
CA TRP A 212 23.81 -0.77 -12.88
C TRP A 212 25.24 -0.50 -12.38
N VAL A 213 25.47 -0.54 -11.07
CA VAL A 213 26.82 -0.41 -10.50
C VAL A 213 27.74 -1.53 -10.99
N GLY A 214 27.25 -2.78 -11.01
CA GLY A 214 27.99 -3.93 -11.52
C GLY A 214 28.37 -3.81 -13.00
N ALA A 215 27.41 -3.45 -13.86
CA ALA A 215 27.61 -3.29 -15.29
C ALA A 215 28.66 -2.21 -15.61
N GLN A 216 28.66 -1.10 -14.88
CA GLN A 216 29.70 -0.08 -15.01
C GLN A 216 31.09 -0.64 -14.69
N ARG A 217 31.21 -1.42 -13.61
CA ARG A 217 32.50 -2.01 -13.22
C ARG A 217 33.02 -2.97 -14.28
N LYS A 218 32.15 -3.81 -14.85
CA LYS A 218 32.52 -4.71 -15.96
C LYS A 218 33.00 -3.92 -17.18
N MET A 219 32.27 -2.87 -17.57
CA MET A 219 32.65 -1.98 -18.67
C MET A 219 34.02 -1.32 -18.43
N GLN A 220 34.30 -0.85 -17.21
CA GLN A 220 35.60 -0.27 -16.87
C GLN A 220 36.75 -1.27 -16.98
N VAL A 221 36.52 -2.53 -16.58
CA VAL A 221 37.52 -3.60 -16.76
C VAL A 221 37.74 -3.88 -18.25
N ALA A 222 36.68 -4.00 -19.05
CA ALA A 222 36.79 -4.23 -20.50
C ALA A 222 37.52 -3.10 -21.24
N ARG A 223 37.28 -1.83 -20.88
CA ARG A 223 38.00 -0.68 -21.46
C ARG A 223 39.52 -0.75 -21.19
N ARG A 224 39.91 -1.08 -19.95
CA ARG A 224 41.33 -1.25 -19.59
C ARG A 224 42.00 -2.36 -20.38
N LEU A 225 41.26 -3.45 -20.68
CA LEU A 225 41.79 -4.54 -21.50
C LEU A 225 42.01 -4.15 -22.95
N VAL A 226 41.12 -3.34 -23.55
CA VAL A 226 41.30 -2.88 -24.93
C VAL A 226 42.56 -2.01 -25.03
N GLN A 227 42.74 -1.08 -24.09
CA GLN A 227 43.95 -0.24 -24.02
C GLN A 227 45.23 -1.08 -23.88
N LEU A 228 45.18 -2.14 -23.08
CA LEU A 228 46.31 -3.05 -22.93
C LEU A 228 46.58 -3.87 -24.19
N SER A 229 45.54 -4.37 -24.88
CA SER A 229 45.74 -5.09 -26.14
C SER A 229 46.26 -4.22 -27.27
N GLU A 230 45.85 -2.96 -27.35
CA GLU A 230 46.38 -2.01 -28.33
C GLU A 230 47.89 -1.81 -28.14
N PHE A 231 48.32 -1.67 -26.88
CA PHE A 231 49.74 -1.62 -26.53
C PHE A 231 50.48 -2.91 -26.94
N LEU A 232 49.88 -4.09 -26.71
CA LEU A 232 50.49 -5.38 -27.08
C LEU A 232 50.64 -5.55 -28.59
N VAL A 233 49.64 -5.15 -29.39
CA VAL A 233 49.73 -5.13 -30.86
C VAL A 233 50.89 -4.26 -31.31
N SER A 234 50.98 -3.02 -30.81
CA SER A 234 52.07 -2.10 -31.16
C SER A 234 53.45 -2.64 -30.76
N ALA A 235 53.56 -3.31 -29.61
CA ALA A 235 54.81 -3.93 -29.17
C ALA A 235 55.20 -5.14 -30.03
N ALA A 236 54.23 -5.99 -30.40
CA ALA A 236 54.45 -7.15 -31.26
C ALA A 236 54.90 -6.74 -32.67
N ASP A 237 54.25 -5.74 -33.25
CA ASP A 237 54.56 -5.21 -34.59
C ASP A 237 56.00 -4.65 -34.68
N LYS A 238 56.43 -3.88 -33.67
CA LYS A 238 57.80 -3.36 -33.59
C LYS A 238 58.84 -4.47 -33.51
N ARG A 239 58.60 -5.51 -32.69
CA ARG A 239 59.51 -6.65 -32.54
C ARG A 239 59.53 -7.52 -33.80
N SER A 240 58.40 -7.67 -34.48
CA SER A 240 58.35 -8.41 -35.75
C SER A 240 59.09 -7.68 -36.86
N SER A 241 58.94 -6.35 -36.92
CA SER A 241 59.69 -5.49 -37.84
C SER A 241 61.21 -5.51 -37.60
N ALA A 242 61.64 -5.74 -36.35
CA ALA A 242 63.04 -5.92 -35.98
C ALA A 242 63.57 -7.35 -36.26
N GLY A 243 62.71 -8.29 -36.66
CA GLY A 243 63.05 -9.70 -36.89
C GLY A 243 63.00 -10.59 -35.64
N ASP A 244 62.66 -10.04 -34.48
CA ASP A 244 62.66 -10.73 -33.18
C ASP A 244 61.39 -11.55 -32.92
N LEU A 245 60.29 -11.32 -33.66
CA LEU A 245 59.02 -12.04 -33.53
C LEU A 245 58.44 -12.47 -34.88
N PRO A 246 57.95 -13.71 -35.04
CA PRO A 246 57.23 -14.14 -36.23
C PRO A 246 55.96 -13.31 -36.49
N ARG A 247 55.68 -12.97 -37.75
CA ARG A 247 54.51 -12.15 -38.12
C ARG A 247 53.15 -12.75 -37.70
N ILE A 248 53.07 -14.09 -37.60
CA ILE A 248 51.88 -14.77 -37.08
C ILE A 248 51.51 -14.31 -35.65
N GLN A 249 52.50 -13.96 -34.80
CA GLN A 249 52.22 -13.46 -33.45
C GLN A 249 51.64 -12.03 -33.46
N VAL A 250 51.92 -11.23 -34.50
CA VAL A 250 51.27 -9.92 -34.69
C VAL A 250 49.80 -10.15 -35.04
N THR A 251 49.51 -11.07 -35.96
CA THR A 251 48.14 -11.44 -36.34
C THR A 251 47.35 -12.01 -35.17
N GLU A 252 47.96 -12.81 -34.29
CA GLU A 252 47.33 -13.27 -33.04
C GLU A 252 47.00 -12.11 -32.09
N ALA A 253 47.92 -11.16 -31.90
CA ALA A 253 47.67 -9.97 -31.08
C ALA A 253 46.55 -9.08 -31.67
N GLU A 254 46.49 -8.96 -32.99
CA GLU A 254 45.41 -8.24 -33.70
C GLU A 254 44.05 -8.93 -33.50
N GLU A 255 43.99 -10.26 -33.63
CA GLU A 255 42.78 -11.06 -33.35
C GLU A 255 42.28 -10.83 -31.92
N ASP A 256 43.19 -10.87 -30.95
CA ASP A 256 42.94 -10.57 -29.55
C ASP A 256 42.36 -9.17 -29.33
N PHE A 257 42.94 -8.16 -29.98
CA PHE A 257 42.47 -6.78 -29.93
C PHE A 257 41.04 -6.63 -30.49
N GLN A 258 40.74 -7.29 -31.62
CA GLN A 258 39.39 -7.27 -32.20
C GLN A 258 38.37 -7.93 -31.27
N ARG A 259 38.71 -9.07 -30.67
CA ARG A 259 37.86 -9.75 -29.68
C ARG A 259 37.57 -8.87 -28.47
N ARG A 260 38.60 -8.23 -27.88
CA ARG A 260 38.43 -7.33 -26.72
C ARG A 260 37.61 -6.09 -27.07
N THR A 261 37.74 -5.60 -28.31
CA THR A 261 36.91 -4.50 -28.80
C THR A 261 35.44 -4.91 -28.85
N ALA A 262 35.13 -6.13 -29.29
CA ALA A 262 33.77 -6.67 -29.25
C ALA A 262 33.25 -6.82 -27.81
N ASP A 263 34.07 -7.34 -26.87
CA ASP A 263 33.70 -7.47 -25.45
C ASP A 263 33.44 -6.09 -24.78
N ARG A 264 34.25 -5.07 -25.11
CA ARG A 264 34.01 -3.69 -24.67
C ARG A 264 32.67 -3.17 -25.20
N ILE A 265 32.36 -3.38 -26.48
CA ILE A 265 31.08 -2.95 -27.06
C ILE A 265 29.91 -3.66 -26.36
N ALA A 266 30.04 -4.95 -26.06
CA ALA A 266 29.02 -5.72 -25.35
C ALA A 266 28.78 -5.20 -23.92
N THR A 267 29.85 -4.94 -23.16
CA THR A 267 29.76 -4.41 -21.79
C THR A 267 29.28 -2.95 -21.75
N GLU A 268 29.60 -2.14 -22.76
CA GLU A 268 29.03 -0.80 -22.92
C GLU A 268 27.53 -0.83 -23.19
N LEU A 269 27.06 -1.79 -23.99
CA LEU A 269 25.64 -2.02 -24.20
C LEU A 269 24.95 -2.50 -22.91
N GLU A 270 25.57 -3.42 -22.17
CA GLU A 270 25.07 -3.88 -20.86
C GLU A 270 24.91 -2.71 -19.88
N PHE A 271 25.92 -1.85 -19.78
CA PHE A 271 25.85 -0.64 -18.93
C PHE A 271 24.72 0.29 -19.37
N LYS A 272 24.59 0.59 -20.68
CA LYS A 272 23.49 1.42 -21.19
C LYS A 272 22.11 0.84 -20.87
N LYS A 273 21.92 -0.47 -21.05
CA LYS A 273 20.67 -1.14 -20.69
C LYS A 273 20.37 -1.02 -19.19
N ALA A 274 21.35 -1.28 -18.34
CA ALA A 274 21.19 -1.15 -16.89
C ALA A 274 20.89 0.30 -16.45
N THR A 275 21.48 1.30 -17.12
CA THR A 275 21.16 2.72 -16.90
C THR A 275 19.70 3.02 -17.24
N TYR A 276 19.18 2.50 -18.35
CA TYR A 276 17.78 2.69 -18.73
C TYR A 276 16.82 1.97 -17.78
N GLU A 277 17.14 0.75 -17.35
CA GLU A 277 16.36 0.01 -16.35
C GLU A 277 16.31 0.74 -15.01
N LEU A 278 17.42 1.33 -14.56
CA LEU A 278 17.47 2.12 -13.34
C LEU A 278 16.66 3.42 -13.47
N ALA A 279 16.73 4.08 -14.62
CA ALA A 279 16.05 5.36 -14.88
C ALA A 279 14.51 5.25 -14.79
N VAL A 280 13.95 4.06 -14.99
CA VAL A 280 12.51 3.78 -14.80
C VAL A 280 12.04 4.08 -13.38
N PHE A 281 12.93 4.13 -12.38
CA PHE A 281 12.58 4.45 -10.99
C PHE A 281 12.82 5.92 -10.62
N LEU A 282 13.46 6.71 -11.48
CA LEU A 282 13.91 8.06 -11.16
C LEU A 282 12.95 9.11 -11.71
N PHE A 283 12.32 9.85 -10.80
CA PHE A 283 11.41 10.95 -11.12
C PHE A 283 11.73 12.17 -10.27
N ASP A 284 11.44 13.34 -10.83
CA ASP A 284 11.47 14.60 -10.09
C ASP A 284 10.25 14.78 -9.18
N SER A 285 10.25 15.87 -8.41
CA SER A 285 9.17 16.23 -7.49
C SER A 285 7.82 16.51 -8.18
N ASN A 286 7.83 16.70 -9.50
CA ASN A 286 6.67 16.97 -10.35
C ASN A 286 6.19 15.72 -11.12
N GLY A 287 6.80 14.55 -10.89
CA GLY A 287 6.45 13.30 -11.56
C GLY A 287 6.97 13.20 -12.99
N ARG A 288 7.95 14.04 -13.39
CA ARG A 288 8.63 13.92 -14.69
C ARG A 288 9.80 12.96 -14.56
N PRO A 289 10.06 12.10 -15.56
CA PRO A 289 11.24 11.25 -15.57
C PRO A 289 12.51 12.09 -15.44
N ALA A 290 13.43 11.65 -14.57
CA ALA A 290 14.73 12.29 -14.47
C ALA A 290 15.56 12.02 -15.74
N PRO A 291 16.51 12.90 -16.09
CA PRO A 291 17.52 12.61 -17.12
C PRO A 291 18.25 11.29 -16.85
N PHE A 292 18.74 10.65 -17.93
CA PHE A 292 19.58 9.46 -17.81
C PHE A 292 20.89 9.80 -17.07
N LEU A 293 21.33 8.87 -16.24
CA LEU A 293 22.57 9.00 -15.47
C LEU A 293 23.79 8.67 -16.32
N ASP A 294 24.89 9.34 -16.01
CA ASP A 294 26.19 9.11 -16.64
C ASP A 294 27.09 8.23 -15.77
N GLU A 295 28.21 7.79 -16.34
CA GLU A 295 29.22 6.98 -15.63
C GLU A 295 29.75 7.66 -14.36
N MET A 296 29.82 8.99 -14.33
CA MET A 296 30.31 9.77 -13.19
C MET A 296 29.39 9.69 -11.97
N ASN A 297 28.12 9.32 -12.15
CA ASN A 297 27.18 9.17 -11.04
C ASN A 297 27.36 7.83 -10.29
N VAL A 298 28.10 6.88 -10.85
CA VAL A 298 28.17 5.50 -10.34
C VAL A 298 29.14 5.40 -9.14
N PRO A 299 28.69 4.91 -7.97
CA PRO A 299 29.57 4.71 -6.82
C PRO A 299 30.52 3.51 -6.96
N GLN A 300 31.36 3.32 -5.96
CA GLN A 300 32.10 2.07 -5.75
C GLN A 300 31.21 0.96 -5.21
N LEU A 301 31.57 -0.30 -5.51
CA LEU A 301 30.92 -1.47 -4.93
C LEU A 301 31.25 -1.51 -3.43
N TRP A 302 30.25 -1.22 -2.61
CA TRP A 302 30.33 -1.16 -1.16
C TRP A 302 28.96 -1.50 -0.55
N PRO A 303 28.89 -2.16 0.62
CA PRO A 303 29.99 -2.70 1.43
C PRO A 303 30.64 -3.95 0.81
N THR A 304 31.84 -4.27 1.28
CA THR A 304 32.49 -5.55 0.99
C THR A 304 31.66 -6.69 1.56
N PRO A 305 31.51 -7.83 0.85
CA PRO A 305 30.82 -9.00 1.39
C PRO A 305 31.39 -9.44 2.73
N GLN A 306 30.50 -9.71 3.69
CA GLN A 306 30.80 -10.20 5.02
C GLN A 306 29.93 -11.41 5.36
N GLU A 307 30.41 -12.24 6.29
CA GLU A 307 29.64 -13.36 6.81
C GLU A 307 28.41 -12.88 7.58
N PHE A 308 27.29 -13.56 7.35
CA PHE A 308 26.03 -13.34 8.06
C PHE A 308 25.87 -14.43 9.13
N THR A 309 26.00 -14.04 10.39
CA THR A 309 26.11 -14.96 11.53
C THR A 309 24.79 -15.64 11.85
N ALA A 310 24.83 -16.80 12.50
CA ALA A 310 23.62 -17.52 12.93
C ALA A 310 22.69 -16.66 13.81
N ALA A 311 23.26 -15.84 14.70
CA ALA A 311 22.50 -14.93 15.56
C ALA A 311 21.76 -13.84 14.75
N GLU A 312 22.36 -13.34 13.67
CA GLU A 312 21.73 -12.37 12.77
C GLU A 312 20.60 -13.00 11.94
N ILE A 313 20.75 -14.28 11.56
CA ILE A 313 19.71 -15.05 10.87
C ILE A 313 18.49 -15.20 11.78
N ASP A 314 18.68 -15.67 13.01
CA ASP A 314 17.59 -15.85 13.98
C ASP A 314 16.91 -14.52 14.35
N ALA A 315 17.69 -13.44 14.44
CA ALA A 315 17.14 -12.10 14.63
C ALA A 315 16.33 -11.63 13.41
N SER A 316 16.76 -11.96 12.19
CA SER A 316 16.08 -11.61 10.94
C SER A 316 14.77 -12.37 10.77
N VAL A 317 14.73 -13.67 11.14
CA VAL A 317 13.49 -14.46 11.14
C VAL A 317 12.46 -13.84 12.08
N ARG A 318 12.86 -13.51 13.32
CA ARG A 318 11.97 -12.84 14.28
C ARG A 318 11.46 -11.49 13.76
N LYS A 319 12.37 -10.64 13.25
CA LYS A 319 12.00 -9.35 12.65
C LYS A 319 11.02 -9.51 11.49
N ALA A 320 11.24 -10.47 10.60
CA ALA A 320 10.37 -10.71 9.45
C ALA A 320 8.96 -11.12 9.92
N VAL A 321 8.85 -12.11 10.81
CA VAL A 321 7.55 -12.57 11.33
C VAL A 321 6.80 -11.45 12.07
N ASP A 322 7.49 -10.60 12.82
CA ASP A 322 6.84 -9.54 13.61
C ASP A 322 6.46 -8.30 12.79
N ARG A 323 7.25 -7.97 11.76
CA ARG A 323 7.15 -6.69 11.05
C ARG A 323 6.41 -6.78 9.73
N ARG A 324 6.46 -7.94 9.05
CA ARG A 324 5.98 -8.10 7.66
C ARG A 324 4.49 -7.73 7.53
N PRO A 325 4.12 -6.89 6.56
CA PRO A 325 2.74 -6.42 6.43
C PRO A 325 1.73 -7.52 6.06
N GLU A 326 2.16 -8.61 5.41
CA GLU A 326 1.30 -9.72 5.00
C GLU A 326 0.59 -10.36 6.20
N LEU A 327 1.35 -10.67 7.26
CA LEU A 327 0.80 -11.27 8.49
C LEU A 327 -0.11 -10.29 9.25
N LYS A 328 0.25 -9.00 9.26
CA LYS A 328 -0.58 -7.94 9.86
C LYS A 328 -1.90 -7.78 9.10
N ARG A 329 -1.87 -7.84 7.77
CA ARG A 329 -3.07 -7.79 6.90
C ARG A 329 -3.99 -8.97 7.20
N ILE A 330 -3.48 -10.20 7.23
CA ILE A 330 -4.26 -11.41 7.54
C ILE A 330 -4.91 -11.28 8.93
N ALA A 331 -4.20 -10.76 9.93
CA ALA A 331 -4.75 -10.55 11.27
C ALA A 331 -5.91 -9.54 11.28
N LEU A 332 -5.81 -8.44 10.51
CA LEU A 332 -6.87 -7.43 10.38
C LEU A 332 -8.09 -7.96 9.60
N GLU A 333 -7.86 -8.72 8.52
CA GLU A 333 -8.94 -9.36 7.76
C GLU A 333 -9.69 -10.39 8.61
N ARG A 334 -8.97 -11.13 9.47
CA ARG A 334 -9.59 -12.03 10.45
C ARG A 334 -10.43 -11.26 11.46
N GLN A 335 -10.03 -10.04 11.84
CA GLN A 335 -10.85 -9.16 12.69
C GLN A 335 -12.14 -8.72 11.96
N GLN A 336 -12.06 -8.38 10.67
CA GLN A 336 -13.23 -8.08 9.85
C GLN A 336 -14.18 -9.29 9.77
N ALA A 337 -13.65 -10.49 9.50
CA ALA A 337 -14.44 -11.71 9.45
C ALA A 337 -15.13 -12.03 10.80
N LYS A 338 -14.48 -11.76 11.93
CA LYS A 338 -15.08 -11.89 13.28
C LYS A 338 -16.22 -10.90 13.51
N LEU A 339 -16.11 -9.67 13.01
CA LEU A 339 -17.22 -8.69 13.08
C LEU A 339 -18.41 -9.12 12.24
N GLN A 340 -18.17 -9.62 11.02
CA GLN A 340 -19.22 -10.17 10.16
C GLN A 340 -19.90 -11.38 10.81
N LEU A 341 -19.12 -12.27 11.46
CA LEU A 341 -19.67 -13.39 12.21
C LEU A 341 -20.57 -12.91 13.37
N LYS A 342 -20.16 -11.85 14.09
CA LYS A 342 -20.97 -11.25 15.16
C LYS A 342 -22.29 -10.71 14.63
N LEU A 343 -22.27 -9.99 13.51
CA LEU A 343 -23.48 -9.49 12.84
C LEU A 343 -24.38 -10.65 12.36
N ALA A 344 -23.81 -11.65 11.71
CA ALA A 344 -24.56 -12.80 11.21
C ALA A 344 -25.23 -13.61 12.33
N ARG A 345 -24.60 -13.69 13.52
CA ARG A 345 -25.22 -14.28 14.72
C ARG A 345 -26.38 -13.43 15.25
N ASN A 346 -26.23 -12.12 15.26
CA ASN A 346 -27.30 -11.19 15.63
C ASN A 346 -28.51 -11.32 14.68
N ASP A 347 -28.27 -11.61 13.41
CA ASP A 347 -29.32 -11.82 12.41
C ASP A 347 -30.14 -13.11 12.59
N LEU A 348 -29.79 -13.97 13.56
CA LEU A 348 -30.65 -15.09 13.99
C LEU A 348 -31.81 -14.63 14.88
N LEU A 349 -31.67 -13.51 15.59
CA LEU A 349 -32.72 -12.97 16.46
C LEU A 349 -33.89 -12.48 15.61
N PRO A 350 -35.15 -12.60 16.03
CA PRO A 350 -36.26 -11.89 15.37
C PRO A 350 -36.04 -10.37 15.35
N GLN A 351 -36.60 -9.68 14.37
CA GLN A 351 -36.67 -8.23 14.36
C GLN A 351 -37.91 -7.80 15.15
N ALA A 352 -37.69 -6.98 16.18
CA ALA A 352 -38.73 -6.42 17.02
C ALA A 352 -38.42 -4.94 17.20
N ASP A 353 -39.22 -4.07 16.62
CA ASP A 353 -38.98 -2.62 16.60
C ASP A 353 -40.08 -1.91 17.39
N ALA A 354 -39.71 -1.12 18.38
CA ALA A 354 -40.60 -0.26 19.13
C ALA A 354 -40.49 1.19 18.63
N LEU A 355 -41.62 1.78 18.25
CA LEU A 355 -41.74 3.18 17.91
C LEU A 355 -42.59 3.86 18.99
N ALA A 356 -42.07 4.95 19.56
CA ALA A 356 -42.81 5.81 20.47
C ALA A 356 -42.68 7.26 20.02
N THR A 357 -43.80 7.94 19.76
CA THR A 357 -43.83 9.34 19.36
C THR A 357 -44.76 10.14 20.26
N TYR A 358 -44.34 11.36 20.58
CA TYR A 358 -45.13 12.35 21.29
C TYR A 358 -45.19 13.62 20.45
N GLY A 359 -46.40 14.13 20.22
CA GLY A 359 -46.64 15.32 19.43
C GLY A 359 -47.80 16.16 19.96
N TYR A 360 -47.96 17.32 19.35
CA TYR A 360 -49.05 18.24 19.59
C TYR A 360 -49.67 18.65 18.26
N ASP A 361 -50.95 18.31 18.09
CA ASP A 361 -51.79 18.71 16.96
C ASP A 361 -52.59 19.94 17.33
N GLY A 362 -52.23 21.07 16.73
CA GLY A 362 -52.73 22.38 17.15
C GLY A 362 -53.65 23.06 16.14
N GLY A 363 -54.27 24.14 16.58
CA GLY A 363 -55.15 24.98 15.76
C GLY A 363 -56.61 24.54 15.84
N ILE A 364 -57.47 25.22 15.06
CA ILE A 364 -58.89 24.89 14.99
C ILE A 364 -59.02 23.44 14.49
N SER A 365 -59.82 22.65 15.20
CA SER A 365 -60.02 21.20 14.97
C SER A 365 -58.80 20.30 15.27
N GLY A 366 -57.76 20.81 15.93
CA GLY A 366 -56.63 19.99 16.40
C GLY A 366 -57.00 19.13 17.61
N VAL A 367 -56.44 17.93 17.69
CA VAL A 367 -56.72 16.95 18.76
C VAL A 367 -55.93 17.25 20.05
N GLY A 368 -54.93 18.15 20.01
CA GLY A 368 -54.07 18.48 21.15
C GLY A 368 -52.91 17.50 21.29
N ASN A 369 -52.66 16.99 22.50
CA ASN A 369 -51.54 16.06 22.72
C ASN A 369 -51.81 14.70 22.05
N VAL A 370 -50.87 14.24 21.23
CA VAL A 370 -50.94 12.96 20.52
C VAL A 370 -49.78 12.09 20.97
N PHE A 371 -50.10 10.90 21.48
CA PHE A 371 -49.12 9.87 21.82
C PHE A 371 -49.36 8.63 20.97
N ARG A 372 -48.33 8.14 20.29
CA ARG A 372 -48.41 6.92 19.48
C ARG A 372 -47.32 5.95 19.87
N THR A 373 -47.69 4.69 20.04
CA THR A 373 -46.77 3.59 20.26
C THR A 373 -47.08 2.46 19.31
N GLN A 374 -46.06 1.91 18.68
CA GLN A 374 -46.18 0.78 17.77
C GLN A 374 -45.06 -0.20 18.06
N VAL A 375 -45.37 -1.50 18.05
CA VAL A 375 -44.37 -2.56 18.07
C VAL A 375 -44.56 -3.41 16.82
N THR A 376 -43.50 -3.53 16.03
CA THR A 376 -43.49 -4.35 14.82
C THR A 376 -42.61 -5.57 15.06
N PHE A 377 -43.14 -6.76 14.80
CA PHE A 377 -42.40 -8.01 14.91
C PHE A 377 -42.30 -8.70 13.55
N SER A 378 -41.11 -9.13 13.16
CA SER A 378 -40.89 -9.93 11.96
C SER A 378 -39.77 -10.94 12.14
N SER A 379 -39.94 -12.15 11.59
CA SER A 379 -38.93 -13.20 11.64
C SER A 379 -39.03 -14.13 10.43
N PRO A 380 -37.95 -14.32 9.66
CA PRO A 380 -37.91 -15.37 8.63
C PRO A 380 -37.92 -16.75 9.27
N LEU A 381 -38.88 -17.62 8.91
CA LEU A 381 -39.05 -18.92 9.56
C LEU A 381 -37.85 -19.87 9.39
N TYR A 382 -37.22 -19.88 8.21
CA TYR A 382 -36.14 -20.83 7.91
C TYR A 382 -34.74 -20.35 8.30
N LEU A 383 -34.54 -19.04 8.49
CA LEU A 383 -33.25 -18.40 8.83
C LEU A 383 -32.03 -18.83 7.97
N ARG A 384 -32.26 -19.31 6.73
CA ARG A 384 -31.22 -19.87 5.86
C ARG A 384 -30.13 -18.86 5.54
N ASN A 385 -30.50 -17.59 5.32
CA ASN A 385 -29.56 -16.52 5.03
C ASN A 385 -28.60 -16.26 6.22
N ALA A 386 -29.11 -16.13 7.45
CA ALA A 386 -28.28 -15.92 8.64
C ALA A 386 -27.37 -17.12 8.93
N ARG A 387 -27.91 -18.35 8.88
CA ARG A 387 -27.12 -19.59 9.05
C ARG A 387 -26.04 -19.73 7.97
N GLY A 388 -26.34 -19.39 6.73
CA GLY A 388 -25.39 -19.37 5.63
C GLY A 388 -24.26 -18.38 5.86
N ARG A 389 -24.57 -17.14 6.26
CA ARG A 389 -23.58 -16.12 6.59
C ARG A 389 -22.69 -16.51 7.78
N ILE A 390 -23.25 -17.12 8.82
CA ILE A 390 -22.47 -17.65 9.96
C ILE A 390 -21.43 -18.67 9.48
N LYS A 391 -21.87 -19.68 8.72
CA LYS A 391 -20.96 -20.71 8.18
C LYS A 391 -19.90 -20.12 7.27
N ALA A 392 -20.29 -19.21 6.36
CA ALA A 392 -19.35 -18.54 5.47
C ALA A 392 -18.29 -17.74 6.25
N SER A 393 -18.68 -16.96 7.27
CA SER A 393 -17.72 -16.23 8.09
C SER A 393 -16.82 -17.16 8.93
N GLN A 394 -17.34 -18.29 9.41
CA GLN A 394 -16.53 -19.31 10.11
C GLN A 394 -15.47 -19.90 9.18
N PHE A 395 -15.86 -20.38 7.99
CA PHE A 395 -14.92 -20.91 7.01
C PHE A 395 -13.92 -19.85 6.52
N ASN A 396 -14.33 -18.58 6.43
CA ASN A 396 -13.39 -17.50 6.11
C ASN A 396 -12.34 -17.31 7.21
N ILE A 397 -12.73 -17.40 8.49
CA ILE A 397 -11.78 -17.35 9.62
C ILE A 397 -10.83 -18.55 9.57
N ASP A 398 -11.34 -19.75 9.30
CA ASP A 398 -10.53 -20.97 9.21
C ASP A 398 -9.53 -20.89 8.04
N ALA A 399 -9.97 -20.36 6.89
CA ALA A 399 -9.11 -20.10 5.75
C ALA A 399 -7.99 -19.12 6.08
N LEU A 400 -8.30 -17.99 6.74
CA LEU A 400 -7.31 -17.00 7.17
C LEU A 400 -6.32 -17.56 8.20
N ASN A 401 -6.75 -18.46 9.09
CA ASN A 401 -5.86 -19.13 10.03
C ASN A 401 -4.87 -20.07 9.29
N ALA A 402 -5.35 -20.82 8.30
CA ALA A 402 -4.49 -21.67 7.47
C ALA A 402 -3.53 -20.84 6.60
N GLU A 403 -4.00 -19.72 6.04
CA GLU A 403 -3.17 -18.76 5.30
C GLU A 403 -2.06 -18.18 6.18
N GLU A 404 -2.35 -17.79 7.43
CA GLU A 404 -1.34 -17.30 8.38
C GLU A 404 -0.23 -18.33 8.63
N ILE A 405 -0.58 -19.61 8.80
CA ILE A 405 0.40 -20.68 9.04
C ILE A 405 1.30 -20.87 7.81
N SER A 406 0.69 -20.94 6.62
CA SER A 406 1.42 -21.09 5.35
C SER A 406 2.35 -19.89 5.09
N GLU A 407 1.84 -18.68 5.31
CA GLU A 407 2.60 -17.45 5.07
C GLU A 407 3.76 -17.28 6.07
N ARG A 408 3.56 -17.66 7.33
CA ARG A 408 4.66 -17.70 8.31
C ARG A 408 5.77 -18.65 7.87
N GLN A 409 5.42 -19.85 7.40
CA GLN A 409 6.41 -20.81 6.91
C GLN A 409 7.13 -20.32 5.66
N ARG A 410 6.41 -19.68 4.72
CA ARG A 410 6.98 -19.04 3.54
C ARG A 410 8.01 -17.98 3.93
N LEU A 411 7.66 -17.08 4.85
CA LEU A 411 8.57 -16.01 5.31
C LEU A 411 9.84 -16.56 5.97
N VAL A 412 9.73 -17.61 6.79
CA VAL A 412 10.88 -18.29 7.37
C VAL A 412 11.78 -18.84 6.26
N ALA A 413 11.21 -19.54 5.27
CA ALA A 413 11.97 -20.10 4.15
C ALA A 413 12.64 -19.01 3.29
N GLU A 414 11.96 -17.88 3.05
CA GLU A 414 12.52 -16.74 2.31
C GLU A 414 13.71 -16.11 3.04
N VAL A 415 13.62 -15.91 4.36
CA VAL A 415 14.73 -15.38 5.17
C VAL A 415 15.92 -16.35 5.18
N MET A 416 15.66 -17.65 5.38
CA MET A 416 16.73 -18.66 5.36
C MET A 416 17.41 -18.75 3.99
N SER A 417 16.64 -18.65 2.90
CA SER A 417 17.17 -18.62 1.53
C SER A 417 18.02 -17.36 1.27
N ALA A 418 17.55 -16.19 1.70
CA ALA A 418 18.30 -14.94 1.58
C ALA A 418 19.60 -14.97 2.39
N ALA A 419 19.56 -15.50 3.62
CA ALA A 419 20.75 -15.70 4.46
C ALA A 419 21.74 -16.69 3.85
N ALA A 420 21.25 -17.82 3.30
CA ALA A 420 22.10 -18.77 2.59
C ALA A 420 22.77 -18.10 1.38
N THR A 421 22.03 -17.30 0.61
CA THR A 421 22.58 -16.54 -0.53
C THR A 421 23.65 -15.54 -0.08
N LEU A 422 23.44 -14.82 1.03
CA LEU A 422 24.45 -13.91 1.62
C LEU A 422 25.73 -14.67 1.99
N ASN A 423 25.61 -15.79 2.71
CA ASN A 423 26.77 -16.56 3.13
C ASN A 423 27.49 -17.24 1.96
N MET A 424 26.75 -17.81 1.00
CA MET A 424 27.34 -18.42 -0.18
C MET A 424 28.01 -17.39 -1.09
N SER A 425 27.41 -16.21 -1.28
CA SER A 425 28.03 -15.12 -2.05
C SER A 425 29.26 -14.54 -1.34
N HIS A 426 29.28 -14.49 -0.01
CA HIS A 426 30.48 -14.15 0.77
C HIS A 426 31.61 -15.18 0.58
N GLN A 427 31.32 -16.48 0.69
CA GLN A 427 32.33 -17.53 0.47
C GLN A 427 32.85 -17.52 -0.99
N LYS A 428 31.95 -17.33 -1.95
CA LYS A 428 32.29 -17.15 -3.37
C LYS A 428 33.17 -15.92 -3.58
N TYR A 429 32.85 -14.80 -2.93
CA TYR A 429 33.67 -13.59 -2.95
C TYR A 429 35.09 -13.90 -2.46
N LEU A 430 35.27 -14.53 -1.29
CA LEU A 430 36.60 -14.89 -0.77
C LEU A 430 37.39 -15.81 -1.71
N ALA A 431 36.74 -16.83 -2.27
CA ALA A 431 37.36 -17.75 -3.21
C ALA A 431 37.81 -17.05 -4.49
N VAL A 432 36.94 -16.20 -5.06
CA VAL A 432 37.24 -15.46 -6.29
C VAL A 432 38.26 -14.34 -6.05
N THR A 433 38.28 -13.71 -4.88
CA THR A 433 39.33 -12.75 -4.50
C THR A 433 40.71 -13.42 -4.52
N LYS A 434 40.84 -14.60 -3.91
CA LYS A 434 42.08 -15.40 -3.98
C LYS A 434 42.40 -15.82 -5.41
N GLN A 435 41.38 -16.18 -6.21
CA GLN A 435 41.57 -16.50 -7.62
C GLN A 435 42.15 -15.31 -8.39
N VAL A 436 41.61 -14.10 -8.21
CA VAL A 436 42.14 -12.88 -8.85
C VAL A 436 43.59 -12.65 -8.45
N GLU A 437 43.92 -12.76 -7.15
CA GLU A 437 45.30 -12.61 -6.65
C GLU A 437 46.26 -13.61 -7.32
N LYS A 438 45.89 -14.90 -7.40
CA LYS A 438 46.74 -15.92 -8.04
C LYS A 438 46.80 -15.77 -9.56
N SER A 439 45.70 -15.46 -10.22
CA SER A 439 45.68 -15.17 -11.65
C SER A 439 46.54 -13.95 -12.00
N GLU A 440 46.57 -12.94 -11.13
CA GLU A 440 47.42 -11.76 -11.30
C GLU A 440 48.90 -12.11 -11.14
N ALA A 441 49.26 -12.91 -10.14
CA ALA A 441 50.63 -13.39 -9.96
C ALA A 441 51.11 -14.21 -11.18
N VAL A 442 50.27 -15.11 -11.70
CA VAL A 442 50.57 -15.91 -12.90
C VAL A 442 50.73 -15.02 -14.13
N TYR A 443 49.80 -14.08 -14.35
CA TYR A 443 49.89 -13.13 -15.45
C TYR A 443 51.18 -12.30 -15.39
N MET A 444 51.53 -11.77 -14.21
CA MET A 444 52.75 -10.98 -14.04
C MET A 444 54.02 -11.81 -14.21
N GLY A 445 54.01 -13.07 -13.78
CA GLY A 445 55.11 -14.02 -14.03
C GLY A 445 55.28 -14.31 -15.52
N GLU A 446 54.18 -14.58 -16.22
CA GLU A 446 54.20 -14.84 -17.67
C GLU A 446 54.65 -13.61 -18.47
N LYS A 447 54.16 -12.43 -18.08
CA LYS A 447 54.60 -11.15 -18.66
C LYS A 447 56.11 -10.94 -18.51
N LYS A 448 56.69 -11.27 -17.35
CA LYS A 448 58.15 -11.22 -17.14
C LYS A 448 58.90 -12.22 -18.02
N ARG A 449 58.44 -13.46 -18.11
CA ARG A 449 59.04 -14.47 -19.00
C ARG A 449 59.01 -14.03 -20.47
N PHE A 450 57.90 -13.44 -20.91
CA PHE A 450 57.78 -12.87 -22.25
C PHE A 450 58.77 -11.74 -22.51
N THR A 451 59.01 -10.86 -21.53
CA THR A 451 60.03 -9.81 -21.67
C THR A 451 61.46 -10.34 -21.78
N PHE A 452 61.74 -11.53 -21.22
CA PHE A 452 63.04 -12.20 -21.36
C PHE A 452 63.14 -13.12 -22.59
N GLY A 453 62.05 -13.29 -23.36
CA GLY A 453 62.02 -14.17 -24.53
C GLY A 453 61.62 -15.63 -24.26
N ASP A 454 61.38 -16.00 -23.01
CA ASP A 454 61.06 -17.38 -22.57
C ASP A 454 59.56 -17.73 -22.63
N SER A 455 58.76 -16.92 -23.33
CA SER A 455 57.31 -17.08 -23.46
C SER A 455 56.80 -16.52 -24.79
N THR A 456 55.54 -16.82 -25.12
CA THR A 456 54.87 -16.41 -26.36
C THR A 456 53.74 -15.40 -26.08
N VAL A 457 53.40 -14.58 -27.09
CA VAL A 457 52.27 -13.64 -27.01
C VAL A 457 50.98 -14.37 -26.63
N PHE A 458 50.71 -15.51 -27.27
CA PHE A 458 49.57 -16.37 -26.97
C PHE A 458 49.43 -16.70 -25.49
N LEU A 459 50.53 -17.12 -24.83
CA LEU A 459 50.48 -17.54 -23.43
C LEU A 459 50.21 -16.35 -22.50
N VAL A 460 50.82 -15.18 -22.76
CA VAL A 460 50.54 -13.95 -22.01
C VAL A 460 49.08 -13.56 -22.15
N THR A 461 48.53 -13.53 -23.36
CA THR A 461 47.11 -13.21 -23.56
C THR A 461 46.21 -14.23 -22.88
N GLN A 462 46.53 -15.52 -22.95
CA GLN A 462 45.75 -16.56 -22.29
C GLN A 462 45.69 -16.33 -20.77
N ARG A 463 46.83 -15.98 -20.12
CA ARG A 463 46.85 -15.65 -18.68
C ARG A 463 46.09 -14.38 -18.35
N GLU A 464 46.18 -13.37 -19.21
CA GLU A 464 45.43 -12.13 -19.05
C GLU A 464 43.92 -12.35 -19.13
N ARG A 465 43.45 -13.18 -20.08
CA ARG A 465 42.05 -13.58 -20.20
C ARG A 465 41.56 -14.29 -18.95
N GLN A 466 42.35 -15.21 -18.40
CA GLN A 466 42.02 -15.88 -17.14
C GLN A 466 41.90 -14.88 -15.97
N LEU A 467 42.76 -13.87 -15.90
CA LEU A 467 42.67 -12.79 -14.92
C LEU A 467 41.42 -11.93 -15.13
N PHE A 468 41.06 -11.62 -16.38
CA PHE A 468 39.84 -10.90 -16.70
C PHE A 468 38.59 -11.65 -16.26
N ASP A 469 38.47 -12.92 -16.64
CA ASP A 469 37.34 -13.77 -16.26
C ASP A 469 37.22 -13.84 -14.74
N ALA A 470 38.34 -13.90 -14.01
CA ALA A 470 38.35 -13.85 -12.55
C ALA A 470 37.88 -12.49 -11.99
N LYS A 471 38.29 -11.37 -12.61
CA LYS A 471 37.84 -10.02 -12.22
C LYS A 471 36.34 -9.80 -12.47
N ILE A 472 35.79 -10.31 -13.56
CA ILE A 472 34.34 -10.28 -13.83
C ILE A 472 33.58 -11.10 -12.79
N LYS A 473 34.05 -12.33 -12.50
CA LYS A 473 33.47 -13.18 -11.44
C LYS A 473 33.51 -12.51 -10.06
N LEU A 474 34.54 -11.71 -9.78
CA LEU A 474 34.65 -10.97 -8.52
C LEU A 474 33.56 -9.92 -8.41
N ILE A 475 33.34 -9.16 -9.49
CA ILE A 475 32.28 -8.15 -9.58
C ILE A 475 30.91 -8.82 -9.42
N ASP A 476 30.67 -9.93 -10.12
CA ASP A 476 29.41 -10.67 -10.03
C ASP A 476 29.15 -11.19 -8.61
N ALA A 477 30.16 -11.73 -7.93
CA ALA A 477 30.03 -12.18 -6.55
C ALA A 477 29.68 -11.03 -5.58
N GLN A 478 30.24 -9.84 -5.79
CA GLN A 478 29.89 -8.66 -5.00
C GLN A 478 28.47 -8.16 -5.28
N VAL A 479 28.06 -8.10 -6.55
CA VAL A 479 26.70 -7.69 -6.93
C VAL A 479 25.66 -8.66 -6.38
N GLU A 480 25.91 -9.96 -6.47
CA GLU A 480 25.06 -11.02 -5.92
C GLU A 480 24.87 -10.87 -4.41
N TYR A 481 25.95 -10.58 -3.66
CA TYR A 481 25.88 -10.29 -2.22
C TYR A 481 25.02 -9.06 -1.92
N LEU A 482 25.23 -7.96 -2.66
CA LEU A 482 24.52 -6.71 -2.44
C LEU A 482 23.03 -6.81 -2.76
N GLN A 483 22.67 -7.60 -3.77
CA GLN A 483 21.28 -7.94 -4.08
C GLN A 483 20.64 -8.83 -3.00
N ALA A 484 21.39 -9.82 -2.49
CA ALA A 484 20.93 -10.65 -1.38
C ALA A 484 20.73 -9.82 -0.09
N SER A 485 21.60 -8.83 0.15
CA SER A 485 21.45 -7.88 1.25
C SER A 485 20.20 -7.02 1.10
N ALA A 486 19.94 -6.49 -0.10
CA ALA A 486 18.70 -5.77 -0.40
C ALA A 486 17.46 -6.64 -0.17
N ARG A 487 17.48 -7.92 -0.58
CA ARG A 487 16.39 -8.87 -0.27
C ARG A 487 16.20 -9.06 1.23
N MET A 488 17.28 -9.21 1.99
CA MET A 488 17.21 -9.34 3.46
C MET A 488 16.61 -8.07 4.11
N GLN A 489 16.97 -6.88 3.62
CA GLN A 489 16.38 -5.61 4.09
C GLN A 489 14.88 -5.52 3.79
N ALA A 490 14.45 -5.99 2.62
CA ALA A 490 13.03 -6.06 2.26
C ALA A 490 12.24 -7.01 3.18
N LEU A 491 12.80 -8.20 3.44
CA LEU A 491 12.18 -9.21 4.31
C LEU A 491 12.11 -8.77 5.78
N THR A 492 13.09 -8.03 6.26
CA THR A 492 13.13 -7.51 7.64
C THR A 492 12.48 -6.13 7.80
N CYS A 493 12.01 -5.55 6.68
CA CYS A 493 11.37 -4.23 6.60
C CYS A 493 12.26 -3.10 7.14
N THR A 494 13.53 -3.04 6.73
CA THR A 494 14.53 -2.07 7.22
C THR A 494 14.98 -1.04 6.17
N TYR A 495 14.17 -0.79 5.14
CA TYR A 495 14.43 0.26 4.14
C TYR A 495 14.24 1.68 4.64
#